data_AF-A0A3D0MYH1-F1
#
_entry.id   AF-A0A3D0MYH1-F1
#
_cell.length_a   1.000
_cell.length_b   1.000
_cell.length_c   1.000
_cell.angle_alpha   90.00
_cell.angle_beta   90.00
_cell.angle_gamma   90.00
#
_symmetry.space_group_name_H-M   'P 1'
#
loop_
_entity.id
_entity.type
_entity.pdbx_description
1 polymer ?
#
loop_
_entity_poly.entity_id
_entity_poly.type
_entity_poly.pdbx_seq_one_letter_code
_entity_poly.pdbx_strand_id
1 'polypeptide(L)' 'SPPPIGKLSEFMSMSFAGNESESLKLYENYKKVCDLFAIPIINSADYVKVSEIDGLHLEPGEQLKLGKIISEKVLSMNI' A
#
# COMPACT_ATOMS: atom_id res chain seq x y z
N SER A 1 0.92 1.89 -4.81
CA SER A 1 1.78 1.92 -3.60
C SER A 1 1.20 1.02 -2.53
N PRO A 2 2.01 0.51 -1.59
CA PRO A 2 1.54 -0.15 -0.37
C PRO A 2 0.84 0.84 0.58
N PRO A 3 0.02 0.37 1.53
CA PRO A 3 -0.50 1.23 2.59
C PRO A 3 0.64 1.67 3.53
N PRO A 4 0.49 2.80 4.25
CA PRO A 4 1.49 3.27 5.20
C PRO A 4 1.73 2.28 6.33
N ILE A 5 2.91 2.37 6.93
CA ILE A 5 3.26 1.62 8.15
C ILE A 5 2.32 2.07 9.28
N GLY A 6 1.74 1.09 9.97
CA GLY A 6 0.88 1.28 11.13
C GLY A 6 1.65 1.21 12.44
N LYS A 7 0.98 0.79 13.52
CA LYS A 7 1.66 0.58 14.80
C LYS A 7 2.47 -0.71 14.75
N LEU A 8 3.79 -0.58 14.71
CA LEU A 8 4.68 -1.74 14.63
C LEU A 8 4.66 -2.58 15.91
N SER A 9 4.72 -3.91 15.75
CA SER A 9 5.06 -4.79 16.86
C SER A 9 6.52 -4.63 17.28
N GLU A 10 6.90 -5.17 18.43
CA GLU A 10 8.29 -5.11 18.90
C GLU A 10 9.28 -5.72 17.89
N PHE A 11 8.94 -6.89 17.35
CA PHE A 11 9.76 -7.56 16.34
C PHE A 11 9.90 -6.73 15.06
N MET A 12 8.80 -6.17 14.55
CA MET A 12 8.85 -5.36 13.33
C MET A 12 9.54 -4.02 13.54
N SER A 13 9.45 -3.46 14.76
CA SER A 13 10.12 -2.22 15.13
C SER A 13 11.64 -2.31 15.00
N MET A 14 12.22 -3.50 15.19
CA MET A 14 13.68 -3.71 15.03
C MET A 14 14.18 -3.38 13.61
N SER A 15 13.33 -3.45 12.59
CA SER A 15 13.71 -3.20 11.19
C SER A 15 13.03 -1.97 10.60
N PHE A 16 11.82 -1.64 11.05
CA PHE A 16 10.98 -0.65 10.36
C PHE A 16 10.73 0.63 11.17
N ALA A 17 11.10 0.67 12.46
CA ALA A 17 10.92 1.88 13.27
C ALA A 17 11.67 3.08 12.66
N GLY A 18 11.01 4.23 12.63
CA GLY A 18 11.54 5.47 12.03
C GLY A 18 11.19 5.66 10.55
N ASN A 19 10.59 4.66 9.89
CA ASN A 19 10.18 4.76 8.49
C ASN A 19 8.72 5.21 8.30
N GLU A 20 7.98 5.51 9.37
CA GLU A 20 6.55 5.85 9.32
C GLU A 20 6.31 7.06 8.41
N SER A 21 7.10 8.12 8.58
CA SER A 21 7.03 9.35 7.75
C SER A 21 7.33 9.05 6.28
N GLU A 22 8.31 8.20 5.98
CA GLU A 22 8.65 7.86 4.60
C GLU A 22 7.60 6.98 3.94
N SER A 23 6.97 6.07 4.70
CA SER A 23 5.89 5.23 4.19
C SER A 23 4.69 6.05 3.69
N LEU A 24 4.37 7.17 4.34
CA LEU A 24 3.30 8.08 3.93
C LEU A 24 3.56 8.74 2.58
N LYS A 25 4.84 8.89 2.18
CA LYS A 25 5.24 9.58 0.95
C LYS A 25 5.34 8.64 -0.25
N LEU A 26 5.23 7.32 -0.04
CA LEU A 26 5.45 6.33 -1.10
C LEU A 26 4.50 6.49 -2.28
N TYR A 27 3.21 6.76 -2.03
CA TYR A 27 2.25 6.99 -3.11
C TYR A 27 2.66 8.18 -3.97
N GLU A 28 2.89 9.34 -3.36
CA GLU A 28 3.28 10.57 -4.08
C GLU A 28 4.57 10.38 -4.86
N ASN A 29 5.56 9.67 -4.29
CA ASN A 29 6.81 9.39 -4.98
C ASN A 29 6.62 8.45 -6.17
N TYR A 30 5.81 7.39 -6.03
CA TYR A 30 5.50 6.51 -7.16
C TYR A 30 4.64 7.23 -8.21
N LYS A 31 3.68 8.05 -7.79
CA LYS A 31 2.81 8.81 -8.68
C LYS A 31 3.62 9.73 -9.60
N LYS A 32 4.61 10.45 -9.05
CA LYS A 32 5.53 11.27 -9.86
C LYS A 32 6.18 10.47 -10.99
N VAL A 33 6.65 9.25 -10.70
CA VAL A 33 7.26 8.37 -11.71
C VAL A 33 6.22 7.88 -12.72
N CYS A 34 5.07 7.40 -12.24
CA CYS A 34 3.99 6.91 -13.09
C CYS A 34 3.45 7.99 -14.05
N ASP A 35 3.31 9.23 -13.57
CA ASP A 35 2.87 10.36 -14.38
C ASP A 35 3.85 10.65 -15.54
N LEU A 36 5.17 10.50 -15.33
CA LEU A 36 6.19 10.70 -16.38
C LEU A 36 6.03 9.71 -17.54
N PHE A 37 5.52 8.52 -17.27
CA PHE A 37 5.39 7.44 -18.25
C PHE A 37 3.94 7.15 -18.63
N ALA A 38 2.99 7.98 -18.20
CA ALA A 38 1.55 7.75 -18.36
C ALA A 38 1.10 6.34 -17.89
N ILE A 39 1.71 5.84 -16.82
CA ILE A 39 1.40 4.53 -16.25
C ILE A 39 0.30 4.69 -15.20
N PRO A 40 -0.81 3.93 -15.27
CA PRO A 40 -1.82 3.93 -14.21
C PRO A 40 -1.24 3.45 -12.87
N ILE A 41 -1.64 4.08 -11.77
CA ILE A 41 -1.21 3.73 -10.41
C ILE A 41 -2.40 3.69 -9.45
N ILE A 42 -2.36 2.75 -8.50
CA ILE A 42 -3.32 2.62 -7.39
C ILE A 42 -2.63 3.00 -6.08
N ASN A 43 -3.28 3.84 -5.27
CA ASN A 43 -2.95 3.99 -3.86
C ASN A 43 -3.70 2.93 -3.05
N SER A 44 -3.03 1.90 -2.55
CA SER A 44 -3.75 0.86 -1.79
C SER A 44 -4.25 1.36 -0.43
N ALA A 45 -3.68 2.43 0.11
CA ALA A 45 -4.13 3.06 1.35
C ALA A 45 -5.58 3.56 1.30
N ASP A 46 -6.11 3.85 0.10
CA ASP A 46 -7.50 4.26 -0.09
C ASP A 46 -8.48 3.09 0.11
N TYR A 47 -7.98 1.86 0.08
CA TYR A 47 -8.78 0.64 0.07
C TYR A 47 -8.50 -0.29 1.23
N VAL A 48 -7.26 -0.37 1.71
CA VAL A 48 -6.86 -1.36 2.72
C VAL A 48 -5.97 -0.76 3.80
N LYS A 49 -5.93 -1.45 4.95
CA LYS A 49 -5.08 -1.11 6.08
C LYS A 49 -4.16 -2.27 6.47
N VAL A 50 -3.00 -1.94 7.02
CA VAL A 50 -2.09 -2.91 7.63
C VAL A 50 -2.70 -3.52 8.89
N SER A 51 -2.19 -4.69 9.26
CA SER A 51 -2.56 -5.44 10.44
C SER A 51 -2.22 -4.67 11.71
N GLU A 52 -3.12 -4.73 12.69
CA GLU A 52 -2.84 -4.25 14.04
C GLU A 52 -1.90 -5.20 14.83
N ILE A 53 -1.65 -6.42 14.31
CA ILE A 53 -0.75 -7.40 14.93
C ILE A 53 0.70 -6.95 14.81
N ASP A 54 1.08 -6.45 13.63
CA ASP A 54 2.48 -6.14 13.34
C ASP A 54 2.73 -4.78 12.68
N GLY A 55 1.68 -4.07 12.27
CA GLY A 55 1.76 -2.74 11.67
C GLY A 55 2.32 -2.70 10.26
N LEU A 56 2.54 -3.85 9.59
CA LEU A 56 3.17 -3.90 8.27
C LEU A 56 2.42 -4.78 7.27
N HIS A 57 2.03 -6.00 7.65
CA HIS A 57 1.40 -6.93 6.72
C HIS A 57 -0.11 -6.68 6.61
N LEU A 58 -0.77 -7.31 5.64
CA LEU A 58 -2.22 -7.25 5.48
C LEU A 58 -2.86 -8.50 6.09
N GLU A 59 -3.97 -8.31 6.81
CA GLU A 59 -4.83 -9.41 7.23
C GLU A 59 -5.49 -10.10 6.02
N PRO A 60 -5.91 -11.37 6.13
CA PRO A 60 -6.50 -12.12 5.01
C PRO A 60 -7.69 -11.39 4.34
N GLY A 61 -8.53 -10.74 5.13
CA GLY A 61 -9.67 -9.95 4.61
C GLY A 61 -9.24 -8.72 3.82
N GLU A 62 -8.19 -8.03 4.28
CA GLU A 62 -7.62 -6.87 3.60
C GLU A 62 -6.90 -7.30 2.31
N GLN A 63 -6.18 -8.43 2.33
CA GLN A 63 -5.61 -9.02 1.10
C GLN A 63 -6.67 -9.34 0.05
N LEU A 64 -7.75 -10.01 0.45
CA LEU A 64 -8.84 -10.34 -0.47
C LEU A 64 -9.49 -9.07 -1.04
N LYS A 65 -9.69 -8.04 -0.21
CA LYS A 65 -10.23 -6.75 -0.63
C LYS A 65 -9.32 -6.07 -1.66
N LEU A 66 -8.01 -6.01 -1.40
CA LEU A 66 -7.05 -5.44 -2.34
C LEU A 66 -7.07 -6.18 -3.68
N GLY A 67 -7.10 -7.53 -3.65
CA GLY A 67 -7.17 -8.34 -4.87
C GLY A 67 -8.39 -8.03 -5.73
N LYS A 68 -9.57 -7.84 -5.12
CA LYS A 68 -10.79 -7.44 -5.82
C LYS A 68 -10.66 -6.07 -6.48
N ILE A 69 -10.16 -5.07 -5.74
CA ILE A 69 -9.94 -3.72 -6.27
C ILE A 69 -8.96 -3.73 -7.45
N ILE A 70 -7.86 -4.47 -7.33
CA ILE A 70 -6.89 -4.61 -8.43
C ILE A 70 -7.57 -5.28 -9.63
N SER A 71 -8.32 -6.36 -9.43
CA SER A 71 -9.02 -7.06 -10.51
C SER A 71 -10.01 -6.14 -11.23
N GLU A 72 -10.83 -5.38 -10.50
CA GLU A 72 -11.75 -4.40 -11.07
C GLU A 72 -11.02 -3.34 -11.89
N LYS A 73 -9.90 -2.82 -11.38
CA LYS A 73 -9.10 -1.82 -12.10
C LYS A 73 -8.51 -2.38 -13.38
N VAL A 74 -7.91 -3.58 -13.33
CA VAL A 74 -7.35 -4.23 -14.52
C VAL A 74 -8.43 -4.51 -15.56
N LEU A 75 -9.60 -5.02 -15.15
CA LEU A 75 -10.72 -5.26 -16.08
C LEU A 75 -11.31 -3.98 -16.68
N SER A 76 -11.19 -2.84 -15.98
CA SER A 76 -11.63 -1.53 -16.49
C SER A 76 -10.63 -0.86 -17.44
N MET A 77 -9.41 -1.41 -17.56
CA MET A 77 -8.42 -0.88 -18.51
C MET A 77 -8.75 -1.43 -19.90
N ASN A 78 -8.89 -0.53 -20.87
CA ASN A 78 -8.90 -0.91 -22.29
C ASN A 78 -7.46 -1.20 -22.72
N ILE A 79 -7.03 -2.44 -22.52
CA ILE A 79 -5.73 -2.95 -22.96
C ILE A 79 -5.84 -3.52 -24.37
#